data_AF-A0A7C2L5L4-F1
#
_entry.id   AF-A0A7C2L5L4-F1
#
_cell.length_a   1.000
_cell.length_b   1.000
_cell.length_c   1.000
_cell.angle_alpha   90.00
_cell.angle_beta   90.00
_cell.angle_gamma   90.00
#
_symmetry.space_group_name_H-M   'P 1'
#
loop_
_entity.id
_entity.type
_entity.pdbx_description
1 polymer ?
#
loop_
_entity_poly.entity_id
_entity_poly.type
_entity_poly.pdbx_seq_one_letter_code
_entity_poly.pdbx_strand_id
1 'polypeptide(L)'
;MLPKELLMKLFYYLRLTREAEYRIERVLYRQGKIVGGVYVGRGQEAIGVGSAIQLRPDDVVAPSHRDMSVFLIRGIPLKQIMAQDMG
;
A
#
# COMPACT_ATOMS: atom_id res chain seq x y z
N MET A 1 -0.67 17.42 -19.60
CA MET A 1 0.37 16.67 -18.85
C MET A 1 0.07 16.85 -17.35
N LEU A 2 0.29 15.84 -16.50
CA LEU A 2 -0.06 15.92 -15.07
C LEU A 2 0.88 16.89 -14.32
N PRO A 3 0.41 17.59 -13.25
CA PRO A 3 1.25 18.45 -12.43
C PRO A 3 2.41 17.69 -11.77
N LYS A 4 3.57 18.34 -11.63
CA LYS A 4 4.78 17.74 -11.07
C LYS A 4 4.54 17.22 -9.65
N GLU A 5 3.79 17.96 -8.84
CA GLU A 5 3.47 17.63 -7.46
C GLU A 5 2.66 16.33 -7.38
N LEU A 6 1.68 16.17 -8.29
CA LEU A 6 0.88 14.95 -8.39
C LEU A 6 1.75 13.77 -8.85
N LEU A 7 2.62 13.97 -9.84
CA LEU A 7 3.56 12.94 -10.30
C LEU A 7 4.48 12.46 -9.18
N MET A 8 5.02 13.39 -8.38
CA MET A 8 5.85 13.05 -7.22
C MET A 8 5.07 12.27 -6.16
N LYS A 9 3.82 12.68 -5.89
CA LYS A 9 2.95 11.97 -4.94
C LYS A 9 2.61 10.56 -5.41
N LEU A 10 2.25 10.41 -6.68
CA LEU A 10 2.00 9.11 -7.33
C LEU A 10 3.25 8.22 -7.23
N PHE A 11 4.41 8.73 -7.65
CA PHE A 11 5.66 8.00 -7.61
C PHE A 11 6.03 7.54 -6.20
N TYR A 12 5.86 8.42 -5.21
CA TYR A 12 6.09 8.09 -3.80
C TYR A 12 5.24 6.90 -3.36
N TYR A 13 3.92 6.92 -3.57
CA TYR A 13 3.05 5.83 -3.13
C TYR A 13 3.23 4.55 -3.95
N LEU A 14 3.51 4.64 -5.25
CA LEU A 14 3.84 3.47 -6.08
C LEU A 14 5.09 2.75 -5.55
N ARG A 15 6.16 3.52 -5.26
CA ARG A 15 7.41 2.97 -4.71
C ARG A 15 7.22 2.45 -3.30
N LEU A 16 6.56 3.22 -2.42
CA LEU A 16 6.32 2.83 -1.04
C LEU A 16 5.57 1.50 -0.96
N THR A 17 4.50 1.36 -1.74
CA THR A 17 3.70 0.13 -1.79
C THR A 17 4.53 -1.05 -2.27
N ARG A 18 5.24 -0.89 -3.40
CA ARG A 18 6.14 -1.92 -3.96
C ARG A 18 7.17 -2.43 -2.94
N GLU A 19 7.87 -1.52 -2.28
CA GLU A 19 8.97 -1.87 -1.37
C GLU A 19 8.44 -2.47 -0.06
N ALA A 20 7.33 -1.94 0.46
CA ALA A 20 6.68 -2.48 1.66
C ALA A 20 6.18 -3.91 1.42
N GLU A 21 5.43 -4.14 0.34
CA GLU A 21 4.94 -5.48 -0.01
C GLU A 21 6.07 -6.46 -0.33
N TYR A 22 7.14 -6.00 -0.97
CA TYR A 22 8.34 -6.83 -1.18
C TYR A 22 8.94 -7.27 0.15
N ARG A 23 9.08 -6.36 1.12
CA ARG A 23 9.64 -6.69 2.44
C ARG A 23 8.74 -7.66 3.21
N ILE A 24 7.43 -7.50 3.12
CA ILE A 24 6.41 -8.39 3.71
C ILE A 24 6.52 -9.78 3.08
N GLU A 25 6.32 -9.88 1.76
CA GLU A 25 6.24 -11.15 1.01
C GLU A 25 7.57 -11.91 1.01
N ARG A 26 8.68 -11.23 0.70
CA ARG A 26 9.96 -11.89 0.38
C ARG A 26 10.89 -12.01 1.56
N VAL A 27 10.64 -11.31 2.66
CA VAL A 27 11.54 -11.33 3.81
C VAL A 27 10.81 -11.70 5.10
N LEU A 28 9.82 -10.92 5.55
CA LEU A 28 9.17 -11.16 6.85
C LEU A 28 8.37 -12.47 6.87
N TYR A 29 7.56 -12.70 5.84
CA TYR A 29 6.78 -13.93 5.71
C TYR A 29 7.68 -15.17 5.64
N ARG A 30 8.76 -15.11 4.84
CA ARG A 30 9.73 -16.21 4.73
C ARG A 30 10.56 -16.44 5.98
N GLN A 31 10.67 -15.43 6.85
CA GLN A 31 11.28 -15.55 8.18
C GLN A 31 10.32 -16.14 9.23
N GLY A 32 9.07 -16.43 8.86
CA GLY A 32 8.04 -16.87 9.81
C GLY A 32 7.57 -15.78 10.76
N LYS A 33 7.86 -14.50 10.47
CA LYS A 33 7.46 -13.35 11.31
C LYS A 33 6.03 -12.88 11.09
N ILE A 34 5.39 -13.36 10.03
CA ILE A 34 3.99 -13.12 9.71
C ILE A 34 3.35 -14.49 9.62
N VAL A 35 2.32 -14.71 10.44
CA VAL A 35 1.62 -15.98 10.55
C VAL A 35 0.31 -15.88 9.75
N GLY A 36 -0.01 -16.89 8.95
CA GLY A 36 -1.20 -16.90 8.09
C GLY A 36 -0.88 -16.62 6.63
N GLY A 37 -1.85 -16.07 5.89
CA GLY A 37 -1.71 -15.79 4.46
C GLY A 37 -1.27 -14.35 4.17
N VAL A 38 -0.24 -14.19 3.33
CA VAL A 38 0.19 -12.88 2.80
C VAL A 38 -0.27 -12.74 1.35
N TYR A 39 -1.11 -11.75 1.07
CA TYR A 39 -1.67 -11.50 -0.25
C TYR A 39 -1.31 -10.11 -0.75
N VAL A 40 -0.17 -9.99 -1.42
CA VAL A 40 0.32 -8.69 -1.93
C VAL A 40 -0.23 -8.35 -3.31
N GLY A 41 -0.38 -7.05 -3.58
CA GLY A 41 -0.71 -6.46 -4.87
C GLY A 41 0.53 -6.11 -5.72
N ARG A 42 1.70 -6.65 -5.40
CA ARG A 42 2.98 -6.28 -6.05
C ARG A 42 2.93 -6.47 -7.57
N GLY A 43 3.13 -5.40 -8.32
CA GLY A 43 2.94 -5.31 -9.77
C GLY A 43 1.62 -4.64 -10.20
N GLN A 44 0.71 -4.40 -9.26
CA GLN A 44 -0.61 -3.81 -9.44
C GLN A 44 -0.79 -2.53 -8.61
N GLU A 45 0.30 -1.91 -8.15
CA GLU A 45 0.27 -0.77 -7.22
C GLU A 45 -0.55 0.41 -7.77
N ALA A 46 -0.55 0.57 -9.10
CA ALA A 46 -1.27 1.62 -9.80
C ALA A 46 -2.80 1.55 -9.60
N ILE A 47 -3.37 0.38 -9.30
CA ILE A 47 -4.82 0.23 -9.08
C ILE A 47 -5.22 0.96 -7.81
N GLY A 48 -4.66 0.58 -6.67
CA GLY A 48 -4.93 1.23 -5.39
C GLY A 48 -4.42 2.68 -5.31
N VAL A 49 -3.24 2.97 -5.88
CA VAL A 49 -2.72 4.35 -5.89
C VAL A 49 -3.61 5.26 -6.76
N GLY A 50 -3.91 4.85 -7.99
CA GLY A 50 -4.71 5.64 -8.91
C GLY A 50 -6.12 5.88 -8.41
N SER A 51 -6.75 4.87 -7.80
CA SER A 51 -8.10 4.98 -7.23
C SER A 51 -8.15 5.87 -5.98
N ALA A 52 -7.10 5.91 -5.15
CA ALA A 52 -7.12 6.64 -3.89
C ALA A 52 -6.55 8.06 -3.94
N ILE A 53 -5.64 8.38 -4.87
CA ILE A 53 -4.80 9.60 -4.78
C ILE A 53 -5.58 10.92 -4.85
N GLN A 54 -6.75 10.91 -5.48
CA GLN A 54 -7.63 12.09 -5.65
C GLN A 54 -8.91 12.02 -4.83
N LEU A 55 -9.07 11.00 -3.99
CA LEU A 55 -10.24 10.92 -3.12
C LEU A 55 -10.29 12.09 -2.16
N ARG A 56 -11.50 12.58 -1.93
CA ARG A 56 -11.79 13.61 -0.94
C ARG A 56 -11.74 12.98 0.47
N PRO A 57 -11.55 13.79 1.52
CA PRO A 57 -11.50 13.27 2.89
C PRO A 57 -12.74 12.48 3.30
N ASP A 58 -13.91 12.86 2.80
CA ASP A 58 -15.23 12.26 3.07
C ASP A 58 -15.56 11.04 2.19
N ASP A 59 -14.77 10.75 1.16
CA ASP A 59 -15.02 9.61 0.29
C ASP A 59 -14.74 8.28 1.03
N VAL A 60 -15.65 7.32 0.86
CA VAL A 60 -15.56 5.96 1.41
C VAL A 60 -14.86 5.05 0.41
N VAL A 61 -13.99 4.18 0.91
CA VAL A 61 -13.30 3.14 0.13
C VAL A 61 -13.47 1.78 0.77
N ALA A 62 -13.57 0.75 -0.07
CA ALA A 62 -13.59 -0.65 0.33
C ALA A 62 -12.44 -1.39 -0.40
N PRO A 63 -11.18 -1.18 0.03
CA PRO A 63 -10.03 -1.81 -0.62
C PRO A 63 -10.05 -3.34 -0.45
N SER A 64 -9.55 -4.06 -1.45
CA SER A 64 -9.30 -5.49 -1.31
C SER A 64 -8.08 -5.76 -0.44
N HIS A 65 -7.86 -7.03 -0.08
CA HIS A 65 -6.65 -7.45 0.63
C HIS A 65 -5.34 -7.20 -0.16
N ARG A 66 -5.41 -6.81 -1.44
CA ARG A 66 -4.24 -6.48 -2.29
C ARG A 66 -4.03 -4.98 -2.48
N ASP A 67 -4.90 -4.14 -1.95
CA ASP A 67 -4.89 -2.69 -2.20
C ASP A 67 -4.25 -1.91 -1.03
N MET A 68 -3.10 -2.37 -0.54
CA MET A 68 -2.42 -1.77 0.63
C MET A 68 -2.16 -0.26 0.47
N SER A 69 -1.90 0.18 -0.76
CA SER A 69 -1.66 1.60 -1.10
C SER A 69 -2.82 2.51 -0.71
N VAL A 70 -4.06 2.01 -0.73
CA VAL A 70 -5.24 2.78 -0.33
C VAL A 70 -5.15 3.16 1.15
N PHE A 71 -4.77 2.24 2.02
CA PHE A 71 -4.60 2.52 3.46
C PHE A 71 -3.50 3.57 3.70
N LEU A 72 -2.37 3.46 3.00
CA LEU A 72 -1.27 4.42 3.08
C LEU A 72 -1.70 5.83 2.64
N ILE A 73 -2.47 5.93 1.56
CA ILE A 73 -2.98 7.22 1.04
C ILE A 73 -4.05 7.79 1.96
N ARG A 74 -4.88 6.94 2.58
CA ARG A 74 -5.89 7.32 3.59
C ARG A 74 -5.29 7.63 4.97
N GLY A 75 -3.97 7.69 5.08
CA GLY A 75 -3.26 8.19 6.26
C GLY A 75 -2.90 7.14 7.30
N ILE A 76 -3.13 5.85 7.03
CA ILE A 76 -2.66 4.78 7.92
C ILE A 76 -1.14 4.66 7.79
N PRO A 77 -0.36 4.85 8.87
CA PRO A 77 1.09 4.76 8.81
C PRO A 77 1.55 3.34 8.46
N LEU A 78 2.61 3.22 7.64
CA LEU A 78 3.17 1.91 7.28
C LEU A 78 3.53 1.05 8.50
N LYS A 79 4.04 1.68 9.57
CA LYS A 79 4.34 0.98 10.84
C LYS A 79 3.14 0.26 11.44
N GLN A 80 1.94 0.83 11.27
CA GLN A 80 0.71 0.26 11.82
C GLN A 80 0.24 -0.92 10.96
N ILE A 81 0.38 -0.83 9.64
CA ILE A 81 0.13 -1.95 8.73
C ILE A 81 1.07 -3.12 9.05
N MET A 82 2.37 -2.82 9.18
CA MET A 82 3.39 -3.82 9.52
C MET A 82 3.14 -4.47 10.89
N ALA A 83 2.73 -3.69 11.89
CA ALA A 83 2.35 -4.23 13.19
C ALA A 83 1.14 -5.17 13.08
N GLN A 84 0.12 -4.80 12.30
CA GLN A 84 -1.05 -5.67 12.11
C GLN A 84 -0.69 -6.99 11.41
N ASP A 85 0.21 -6.97 10.42
CA ASP A 85 0.66 -8.19 9.74
C ASP A 85 1.47 -9.11 10.67
N MET A 86 2.25 -8.55 11.59
CA MET A 86 3.15 -9.32 12.45
C MET A 86 2.50 -9.81 13.75
N GLY A 87 1.32 -9.28 14.11
CA GLY A 87 0.66 -9.54 15.39
C GLY A 87 1.35 -8.88 16.57
#